data_AF-A0A7U7CZT4-F1
#
_entry.id   AF-A0A7U7CZT4-F1
#
_cell.length_a   1.000
_cell.length_b   1.000
_cell.length_c   1.000
_cell.angle_alpha   90.00
_cell.angle_beta   90.00
_cell.angle_gamma   90.00
#
_symmetry.space_group_name_H-M   'P 1'
#
loop_
_entity.id
_entity.type
_entity.pdbx_description
1 polymer ?
#
loop_
_entity_poly.entity_id
_entity_poly.type
_entity_poly.pdbx_seq_one_letter_code
_entity_poly.pdbx_strand_id
1 'polypeptide(L)' 'MSRSRRKTPITGITTAVTEKENKRNANRKLRRLNKIKIHKRDYDLFLLREISNVWGFDKDGKRYLKDASKRCLMK' A
#
# COMPACT_ATOMS: atom_id res chain seq x y z
N MET A 1 10.15 29.30 -21.33
CA MET A 1 9.91 27.94 -20.80
C MET A 1 10.52 27.82 -19.41
N SER A 2 9.70 27.75 -18.37
CA SER A 2 10.17 27.75 -16.98
C SER A 2 10.85 26.42 -16.64
N ARG A 3 12.02 26.49 -15.99
CA ARG A 3 12.82 25.33 -15.56
C ARG A 3 12.21 24.63 -14.33
N SER A 4 10.89 24.51 -14.27
CA SER A 4 10.18 23.94 -13.12
C SER A 4 10.50 22.45 -13.00
N ARG A 5 11.07 22.05 -11.87
CA ARG A 5 11.32 20.65 -11.53
C ARG A 5 10.25 20.12 -10.57
N ARG A 6 9.86 18.85 -10.74
CA ARG A 6 9.05 18.10 -9.76
C ARG A 6 9.87 17.84 -8.50
N LYS A 7 9.19 17.61 -7.37
CA LYS A 7 9.83 17.18 -6.12
C LYS A 7 10.57 15.86 -6.31
N THR A 8 11.61 15.63 -5.50
CA THR A 8 12.37 14.37 -5.48
C THR A 8 11.43 13.18 -5.27
N PRO A 9 11.45 12.18 -6.17
CA PRO A 9 10.55 11.04 -6.07
C PRO A 9 10.88 10.21 -4.83
N ILE A 10 9.84 9.65 -4.23
CA ILE A 10 9.93 8.70 -3.11
C ILE A 10 9.78 7.29 -3.69
N THR A 11 10.69 6.40 -3.32
CA THR A 11 10.71 4.99 -3.74
C THR A 11 10.63 4.06 -2.53
N GLY A 12 10.15 2.84 -2.75
CA GLY A 12 10.21 1.81 -1.71
C GLY A 12 11.66 1.42 -1.40
N ILE A 13 11.95 0.97 -0.18
CA ILE A 13 13.25 0.36 0.15
C ILE A 13 13.32 -1.06 -0.42
N THR A 14 12.18 -1.75 -0.48
CA THR A 14 12.11 -3.13 -0.94
C THR A 14 12.20 -3.25 -2.47
N THR A 15 12.43 -4.48 -2.93
CA THR A 15 12.42 -4.86 -4.35
C THR A 15 11.01 -5.11 -4.89
N ALA A 16 9.97 -5.08 -4.04
CA ALA A 16 8.62 -5.39 -4.46
C ALA A 16 8.08 -4.29 -5.40
N VAL A 17 7.70 -4.67 -6.61
CA VAL A 17 7.20 -3.72 -7.63
C VAL A 17 5.76 -3.30 -7.37
N THR A 18 4.96 -4.12 -6.68
CA THR A 18 3.54 -3.83 -6.39
C THR A 18 3.10 -4.34 -5.02
N GLU A 19 2.06 -3.73 -4.43
CA GLU A 19 1.37 -4.23 -3.22
C GLU A 19 0.02 -4.89 -3.55
N LYS A 20 -0.23 -5.16 -4.84
CA LYS A 20 -1.56 -5.56 -5.31
C LYS A 20 -1.98 -6.90 -4.67
N GLU A 21 -1.04 -7.83 -4.53
CA GLU A 21 -1.25 -9.13 -3.89
C GLU A 21 -1.64 -8.96 -2.41
N ASN A 22 -0.89 -8.15 -1.65
CA ASN A 22 -1.16 -7.89 -0.23
C ASN A 22 -2.54 -7.30 0.00
N LYS A 23 -2.92 -6.30 -0.81
CA LYS A 23 -4.26 -5.70 -0.76
C LYS A 23 -5.34 -6.71 -1.12
N ARG A 24 -5.09 -7.58 -2.10
CA ARG A 24 -6.03 -8.64 -2.48
C ARG A 24 -6.23 -9.65 -1.33
N ASN A 25 -5.14 -10.10 -0.73
CA ASN A 25 -5.16 -11.07 0.37
C ASN A 25 -5.83 -10.51 1.62
N ALA A 26 -5.50 -9.28 2.02
CA ALA A 26 -6.14 -8.57 3.14
C ALA A 26 -7.65 -8.45 2.94
N ASN A 27 -8.10 -7.98 1.77
CA ASN A 27 -9.52 -7.83 1.47
C ASN A 27 -10.25 -9.18 1.35
N ARG A 28 -9.59 -10.22 0.85
CA ARG A 28 -10.16 -11.58 0.82
C ARG A 28 -10.37 -12.12 2.22
N LYS A 29 -9.38 -11.92 3.12
CA LYS A 29 -9.47 -12.33 4.53
C LYS A 29 -10.59 -11.58 5.25
N LEU A 30 -10.68 -10.26 5.08
CA LEU A 30 -11.75 -9.42 5.62
C LEU A 30 -13.15 -9.93 5.24
N ARG A 31 -13.39 -10.11 3.93
CA ARG A 31 -14.68 -10.59 3.43
C ARG A 31 -15.04 -11.96 3.97
N ARG A 32 -14.06 -12.88 4.06
CA ARG A 32 -14.27 -14.23 4.60
C ARG A 32 -14.69 -14.17 6.07
N LEU A 33 -13.99 -13.40 6.90
CA LEU A 33 -14.28 -13.30 8.33
C LEU A 33 -15.64 -12.64 8.59
N ASN A 34 -15.94 -11.54 7.89
CA ASN A 34 -17.23 -10.87 8.03
C ASN A 34 -18.40 -11.74 7.54
N LYS A 35 -18.22 -12.53 6.48
CA LYS A 35 -19.24 -13.51 6.04
C LYS A 35 -19.54 -14.54 7.13
N ILE A 36 -18.53 -15.02 7.85
CA ILE A 36 -18.71 -15.97 8.96
C ILE A 36 -19.47 -15.31 10.11
N LYS A 37 -19.13 -14.08 10.50
CA LYS A 37 -19.84 -13.34 11.55
C LYS A 37 -21.32 -13.12 11.20
N ILE A 38 -21.59 -12.64 9.99
CA ILE A 38 -22.96 -12.45 9.49
C ILE A 38 -23.76 -13.75 9.55
N HIS A 39 -23.18 -14.88 9.15
CA HIS A 39 -23.85 -16.18 9.23
C HIS A 39 -24.16 -16.60 10.68
N LYS A 40 -23.31 -16.22 11.63
CA LYS A 40 -23.53 -16.43 13.07
C LYS A 40 -24.46 -15.39 13.71
N ARG A 41 -25.05 -14.47 12.92
CA ARG A 41 -25.85 -13.32 13.40
C ARG A 41 -25.09 -12.39 14.34
N ASP A 42 -23.76 -12.36 14.23
CA ASP A 42 -22.89 -11.37 14.86
C ASP A 42 -22.69 -10.21 13.86
N TYR A 43 -23.10 -9.01 14.26
CA TYR A 43 -23.04 -7.80 13.45
C TYR A 43 -21.87 -6.89 13.81
N ASP A 44 -21.04 -7.28 14.77
CA ASP A 44 -19.79 -6.60 15.06
C ASP A 44 -18.74 -6.97 14.00
N LEU A 45 -18.79 -6.30 12.85
CA LEU A 45 -17.93 -6.66 11.71
C LEU A 45 -16.50 -6.17 11.92
N PHE A 46 -15.53 -6.98 11.49
CA PHE A 46 -14.14 -6.58 11.52
C PHE A 46 -13.87 -5.40 10.60
N LEU A 47 -12.97 -4.53 11.03
CA LEU A 47 -12.41 -3.44 10.24
C LEU A 47 -11.15 -3.90 9.49
N LEU A 48 -10.87 -3.26 8.36
CA LEU A 48 -9.72 -3.63 7.51
C LEU A 48 -8.39 -3.57 8.28
N ARG A 49 -8.24 -2.62 9.20
CA ARG A 49 -7.01 -2.38 9.96
C ARG A 49 -6.80 -3.33 11.14
N GLU A 50 -7.86 -3.98 11.61
CA GLU A 50 -7.76 -5.03 12.62
C GLU A 50 -7.16 -6.31 12.04
N ILE A 51 -7.41 -6.55 10.75
CA ILE A 51 -7.01 -7.77 10.05
C ILE A 51 -5.70 -7.59 9.27
N SER A 52 -5.40 -6.37 8.84
CA SER A 52 -4.23 -6.08 8.00
C SER A 52 -3.42 -4.89 8.50
N ASN A 53 -2.11 -5.10 8.62
CA ASN A 53 -1.15 -4.05 8.89
C ASN A 53 -0.47 -3.60 7.59
N VAL A 54 -0.67 -2.35 7.20
CA VAL A 54 -0.08 -1.79 5.96
C VAL A 54 1.44 -1.64 6.05
N TRP A 55 1.98 -1.48 7.26
CA TRP A 55 3.43 -1.46 7.47
C TRP A 55 4.06 -2.84 7.36
N GLY A 56 3.25 -3.91 7.33
CA GLY A 56 3.73 -5.29 7.09
C GLY A 56 3.66 -5.72 5.63
N PHE A 57 3.41 -4.79 4.69
CA PHE A 57 3.29 -5.14 3.28
C PHE A 57 4.66 -5.14 2.59
N ASP A 58 4.77 -5.87 1.48
CA ASP A 58 6.05 -6.07 0.78
C ASP A 58 6.71 -4.78 0.29
N LYS A 59 5.99 -3.66 0.15
CA LYS A 59 6.56 -2.33 -0.17
C LYS A 59 6.83 -1.47 1.06
N ASP A 60 7.10 -2.09 2.20
CA ASP A 60 7.41 -1.32 3.39
C ASP A 60 8.71 -0.51 3.24
N GLY A 61 8.77 0.61 3.97
CA GLY A 61 9.89 1.55 3.89
C GLY A 61 9.82 2.45 2.66
N LYS A 62 10.01 3.75 2.90
CA LYS A 62 10.06 4.79 1.87
C LYS A 62 11.37 5.55 1.99
N ARG A 63 12.05 5.77 0.86
CA ARG A 63 13.24 6.61 0.76
C ARG A 63 13.14 7.61 -0.38
N TYR A 64 13.72 8.78 -0.19
CA TYR A 64 13.98 9.68 -1.31
C TYR A 64 15.04 9.08 -2.22
N LEU A 65 14.82 9.21 -3.52
CA LEU A 65 15.83 8.85 -4.52
C LEU A 65 16.96 9.89 -4.47
N LYS A 66 18.12 9.51 -3.90
CA LYS A 66 19.27 10.42 -3.70
C LYS A 66 19.76 11.03 -5.02
N ASP A 67 19.91 10.21 -6.06
CA ASP A 67 20.40 10.63 -7.38
C ASP A 67 19.31 10.54 -8.45
N ALA A 68 18.22 11.29 -8.25
CA ALA A 68 17.12 11.30 -9.21
C ALA A 68 17.58 11.87 -10.57
N SER A 69 17.43 11.08 -11.63
CA SER A 69 17.76 11.52 -12.99
C SER A 69 16.97 12.79 -13.39
N LYS A 70 17.55 13.65 -14.23
CA LYS A 70 16.88 14.89 -14.71
C LYS A 70 15.50 14.58 -15.31
N ARG A 71 15.34 13.42 -15.97
CA ARG A 71 14.07 12.95 -16.54
C ARG A 71 12.99 12.74 -15.48
N CYS A 72 13.33 12.17 -14.32
CA CYS A 72 12.40 11.97 -13.21
C CYS A 72 11.95 13.28 -12.56
N LEU A 73 12.80 14.32 -12.62
CA LEU A 73 12.54 15.64 -12.05
C LEU A 73 11.89 16.60 -13.05
N MET A 74 11.82 16.28 -14.33
CA MET A 74 11.17 17.10 -15.35
C MET A 74 9.67 16.79 -15.44
N LYS A 75 8.89 17.82 -15.79
CA LYS A 75 7.42 17.75 -15.83
C LYS A 75 6.93 17.18 -17.14
#